data_AF-A0A9D9IS59-F1
#
_entry.id   AF-A0A9D9IS59-F1
#
_cell.length_a   1.000
_cell.length_b   1.000
_cell.length_c   1.000
_cell.angle_alpha   90.00
_cell.angle_beta   90.00
_cell.angle_gamma   90.00
#
_symmetry.space_group_name_H-M   'P 1'
#
loop_
_entity.id
_entity.type
_entity.pdbx_description
1 polymer ?
#
loop_
_entity_poly.entity_id
_entity_poly.type
_entity_poly.pdbx_seq_one_letter_code
_entity_poly.pdbx_strand_id
1 'polypeptide(L)' 'MVRYISIVSFLLLMTASCADRGALRALDSVESYITEKPGRALSALDSLSQAGIKGKEANARYALLYSMALDKS' A
#
# COMPACT_ATOMS: atom_id res chain seq x y z
N MET A 1 -15.25 17.82 -26.44
CA MET A 1 -15.08 17.70 -24.97
C MET A 1 -14.99 16.26 -24.48
N VAL A 2 -15.91 15.35 -24.86
CA VAL A 2 -15.96 13.96 -24.35
C VAL A 2 -14.68 13.13 -24.62
N ARG A 3 -14.05 13.27 -25.79
CA ARG A 3 -12.77 12.60 -26.11
C ARG A 3 -11.61 13.04 -25.20
N TYR A 4 -11.56 14.31 -24.81
CA TYR A 4 -10.50 14.83 -23.93
C TYR A 4 -10.66 14.31 -22.50
N ILE A 5 -11.90 14.27 -22.01
CA ILE A 5 -12.25 13.72 -20.70
C ILE A 5 -11.87 12.23 -20.62
N SER A 6 -12.09 11.47 -21.70
CA SER A 6 -11.73 10.05 -21.75
C SER A 6 -10.21 9.84 -21.67
N ILE A 7 -9.42 10.64 -22.39
CA ILE A 7 -7.95 10.58 -22.36
C ILE A 7 -7.40 10.97 -20.99
N VAL A 8 -7.92 12.05 -20.39
CA VAL A 8 -7.49 12.51 -19.06
C VAL A 8 -7.85 11.49 -17.97
N SER A 9 -9.04 10.88 -18.05
CA SER A 9 -9.46 9.84 -17.11
C SER A 9 -8.57 8.59 -17.20
N PHE A 10 -8.19 8.18 -18.42
CA PHE A 10 -7.29 7.05 -18.64
C PHE A 10 -5.86 7.32 -18.11
N LEU A 11 -5.37 8.55 -18.27
CA LEU A 11 -4.08 8.98 -17.72
C LEU A 11 -4.09 8.96 -16.18
N LEU A 12 -5.17 9.43 -15.56
CA LEU A 12 -5.33 9.45 -14.10
C LEU A 12 -5.36 8.01 -13.52
N LEU A 13 -6.07 7.09 -14.18
CA LEU A 13 -6.11 5.66 -13.79
C LEU A 13 -4.73 5.00 -13.84
N MET A 14 -3.90 5.34 -14.82
CA MET A 14 -2.53 4.81 -14.92
C MET A 14 -1.63 5.31 -13.78
N THR A 15 -1.77 6.57 -13.36
CA THR A 15 -1.00 7.10 -12.22
C THR A 15 -1.42 6.47 -10.88
N ALA A 16 -2.71 6.18 -10.70
CA ALA A 16 -3.21 5.46 -9.52
C ALA A 16 -2.68 4.02 -9.45
N SER A 17 -2.60 3.32 -10.59
CA SER A 17 -2.10 1.95 -10.64
C SER A 17 -0.59 1.84 -10.39
N CYS A 18 0.20 2.84 -10.81
CA CYS A 18 1.63 2.86 -10.50
C CYS A 18 1.93 3.14 -9.02
N ALA A 19 1.14 4.00 -8.37
CA ALA A 19 1.27 4.28 -6.94
C ALA A 19 0.95 3.04 -6.08
N ASP A 20 -0.09 2.28 -6.45
CA ASP A 20 -0.52 1.07 -5.74
C ASP A 20 0.55 -0.05 -5.80
N ARG A 21 1.22 -0.24 -6.94
CA ARG A 21 2.30 -1.25 -7.08
C ARG A 21 3.51 -0.98 -6.17
N GLY A 22 3.84 0.30 -5.95
CA GLY A 22 4.92 0.69 -5.03
C GLY A 22 4.59 0.33 -3.59
N ALA A 23 3.35 0.65 -3.16
CA ALA A 23 2.86 0.29 -1.83
C ALA A 23 2.78 -1.25 -1.65
N LEU A 24 2.29 -1.98 -2.65
CA LEU A 24 2.22 -3.44 -2.60
C LEU A 24 3.59 -4.10 -2.45
N ARG A 25 4.63 -3.63 -3.15
CA ARG A 25 6.00 -4.16 -2.98
C ARG A 25 6.57 -3.89 -1.59
N ALA A 26 6.28 -2.72 -1.04
CA ALA A 26 6.73 -2.41 0.30
C ALA A 26 5.99 -3.26 1.36
N LEU A 27 4.69 -3.50 1.18
CA LEU A 27 3.91 -4.41 2.02
C LEU A 27 4.43 -5.86 1.92
N ASP A 28 4.75 -6.34 0.72
CA ASP A 28 5.36 -7.67 0.49
C ASP A 28 6.71 -7.81 1.21
N SER A 29 7.51 -6.74 1.20
CA SER A 29 8.74 -6.70 1.98
C SER A 29 8.46 -6.78 3.49
N VAL A 30 7.47 -6.03 4.00
CA VAL A 30 7.08 -6.09 5.42
C VAL A 30 6.64 -7.49 5.83
N GLU A 31 5.83 -8.15 5.01
CA GLU A 31 5.34 -9.51 5.23
C GLU A 31 6.47 -10.53 5.41
N SER A 32 7.60 -10.35 4.72
CA SER A 32 8.75 -11.25 4.85
C SER A 32 9.40 -11.27 6.24
N TYR A 33 9.35 -10.17 6.98
CA TYR A 33 10.03 -10.03 8.28
C TYR A 33 9.08 -9.71 9.44
N ILE A 34 7.77 -9.60 9.20
CA ILE A 34 6.77 -9.30 10.23
C ILE A 34 6.75 -10.32 11.37
N THR A 35 6.98 -11.59 11.03
CA THR A 35 7.00 -12.71 11.98
C THR A 35 8.24 -12.67 12.88
N GLU A 36 9.38 -12.22 12.35
CA GLU A 36 10.66 -12.18 13.05
C GLU A 36 10.87 -10.89 13.85
N LYS A 37 10.39 -9.76 13.30
CA LYS A 37 10.60 -8.41 13.87
C LYS A 37 9.33 -7.55 13.75
N PRO A 38 8.29 -7.84 14.56
CA PRO A 38 7.01 -7.12 14.50
C PRO A 38 7.16 -5.62 14.73
N GLY A 39 8.04 -5.18 15.64
CA GLY A 39 8.30 -3.75 15.86
C GLY A 39 8.86 -3.00 14.64
N ARG A 40 9.77 -3.61 13.87
CA ARG A 40 10.29 -3.00 12.62
C ARG A 40 9.22 -3.03 11.51
N ALA A 41 8.38 -4.06 11.49
CA ALA A 41 7.27 -4.14 10.54
C ALA A 41 6.25 -3.02 10.80
N LEU A 42 5.94 -2.76 12.07
CA LEU A 42 5.01 -1.71 12.45
C LEU A 42 5.53 -0.31 12.07
N SER A 43 6.82 -0.01 12.29
CA SER A 43 7.41 1.27 11.84
C SER A 43 7.42 1.44 10.32
N ALA A 44 7.63 0.35 9.57
CA ALA A 44 7.58 0.37 8.11
C ALA A 44 6.14 0.58 7.60
N LEU A 45 5.15 -0.03 8.25
CA LEU A 45 3.73 0.18 7.95
C LEU A 45 3.30 1.62 8.23
N ASP A 46 3.70 2.20 9.37
CA ASP A 46 3.39 3.60 9.70
C ASP A 46 3.98 4.57 8.65
N SER A 47 5.23 4.33 8.26
CA SER A 47 5.88 5.09 7.17
C SER A 47 5.12 4.98 5.84
N LEU A 48 4.53 3.81 5.55
CA LEU A 48 3.70 3.58 4.37
C LEU A 48 2.34 4.29 4.44
N SER A 49 1.72 4.30 5.62
CA SER A 49 0.48 5.03 5.90
C SER A 49 0.66 6.53 5.64
N GLN A 50 1.76 7.10 6.13
CA GLN A 50 2.12 8.52 5.89
C GLN A 50 2.40 8.82 4.41
N ALA A 51 2.93 7.86 3.65
CA ALA A 51 3.13 7.99 2.21
C ALA A 51 1.82 7.95 1.40
N GLY A 52 0.70 7.57 2.02
CA GLY A 52 -0.63 7.56 1.40
C GLY A 52 -0.86 6.32 0.54
N ILE A 53 -1.27 5.22 1.18
CA ILE A 53 -1.64 3.98 0.51
C ILE A 53 -2.93 4.21 -0.27
N LYS A 54 -2.84 4.17 -1.61
CA LYS A 54 -3.98 4.32 -2.51
C LYS A 54 -4.29 2.99 -3.17
N GLY A 55 -5.54 2.55 -3.04
CA GLY A 55 -6.02 1.32 -3.66
C GLY A 55 -6.60 0.34 -2.63
N LYS A 56 -7.67 -0.36 -3.02
CA LYS A 56 -8.41 -1.25 -2.11
C LYS A 56 -7.57 -2.46 -1.71
N GLU A 57 -6.76 -2.98 -2.63
CA GLU A 57 -5.88 -4.13 -2.41
C GLU A 57 -4.74 -3.78 -1.45
N ALA A 58 -4.00 -2.70 -1.72
CA ALA A 58 -2.92 -2.25 -0.85
C ALA A 58 -3.44 -1.91 0.56
N ASN A 59 -4.63 -1.31 0.67
CA ASN A 59 -5.23 -0.99 1.97
C ASN A 59 -5.70 -2.25 2.73
N ALA A 60 -6.25 -3.25 2.03
CA ALA A 60 -6.59 -4.53 2.63
C ALA A 60 -5.35 -5.29 3.13
N ARG A 61 -4.28 -5.33 2.32
CA ARG A 61 -2.99 -5.93 2.71
C ARG A 61 -2.34 -5.19 3.88
N TYR A 62 -2.37 -3.86 3.86
CA TYR A 62 -1.92 -3.04 4.97
C TYR A 62 -2.65 -3.37 6.27
N ALA A 63 -3.98 -3.41 6.27
CA ALA A 63 -4.77 -3.68 7.47
C ALA A 63 -4.50 -5.08 8.04
N LEU A 64 -4.26 -6.08 7.19
CA LEU A 64 -3.89 -7.44 7.59
C LEU A 64 -2.52 -7.45 8.28
N LEU A 65 -1.50 -6.88 7.64
CA LEU A 65 -0.15 -6.82 8.20
C LEU A 65 -0.11 -5.98 9.47
N TYR A 66 -0.84 -4.87 9.51
CA TYR A 66 -0.95 -4.04 10.71
C TYR A 66 -1.53 -4.82 11.88
N SER A 67 -2.61 -5.57 11.66
CA SER A 67 -3.21 -6.43 12.68
C SER A 67 -2.25 -7.54 13.13
N MET A 68 -1.51 -8.15 12.21
CA MET A 68 -0.52 -9.20 12.52
C MET A 68 0.66 -8.66 13.34
N ALA A 69 1.15 -7.45 13.03
CA ALA A 69 2.23 -6.82 13.77
C ALA A 69 1.80 -6.46 15.20
N LEU A 70 0.54 -6.05 15.38
CA LEU A 70 -0.08 -5.74 16.68
C LEU A 70 -0.37 -6.98 17.52
N ASP A 71 -0.77 -8.09 16.90
CA ASP A 71 -1.04 -9.35 17.61
C ASP A 71 0.23 -9.96 18.23
N LYS A 72 1.39 -9.69 17.59
CA LYS A 72 2.68 -10.27 17.97
C LYS A 72 3.57 -9.33 18.80
N SER A 73 3.14 -8.10 19.05
CA SER A 73 3.82 -7.10 19.89
C SER A 73 3.34 -7.16 21.32
#